data_AF-A0A1D1UTQ0-F1
#
_entry.id   AF-A0A1D1UTQ0-F1
#
_cell.length_a   1.000
_cell.length_b   1.000
_cell.length_c   1.000
_cell.angle_alpha   90.00
_cell.angle_beta   90.00
_cell.angle_gamma   90.00
#
_symmetry.space_group_name_H-M   'P 1'
#
loop_
_entity.id
_entity.type
_entity.pdbx_description
1 polymer ?
#
loop_
_entity_poly.entity_id
_entity_poly.type
_entity_poly.pdbx_seq_one_letter_code
_entity_poly.pdbx_strand_id
1 'polypeptide(L)'
;MQDYYGISRTSFAYTTIADVMLRYFVTFNYTTPVFLLDQSADFFQQMGILIETTLKDNDDEVPYRPSNYYQFSSSTIDRQAMAKMLRSTTEFSRVVVICSTSDTVRKVMIVAGQLGMAAGDYVFLAVDLYQSNVWGEFTWRRGTKDDEAAKAAFPALLLLSLQVSVVDQSEAFWREVIKLSRNRYNYTFSAVEQNIVDPIVVHFYETILLYAQVITAMDAAEKNYLSGRKFTDTVANFSFVSPITGIVAFNKNSDRLLDYTIRQYNAESQAHEVIMAVPATSKGVTLLGNIRWFGAKAFPANAPFCGFKNENPACRPQPLRLTSWQMAAAVIIPIVVAITLAVFLRPRLKRLLYGDLHNFWWRIYENDVTVILGGLRAATSKSLKSTLNGSIHTVNRLQSSADRPHNYSTFDAGSIFSVSSSGKTIQSKTKKAKQ
;
A
#
# COMPACT_ATOMS: atom_id res chain seq x y z
N MET A 1 22.18 -6.42 -18.38
CA MET A 1 22.92 -5.15 -18.51
C MET A 1 23.88 -5.19 -19.72
N GLN A 2 23.43 -5.65 -20.89
CA GLN A 2 24.26 -5.76 -22.11
C GLN A 2 24.06 -4.57 -23.08
N ASP A 3 22.97 -3.82 -22.95
CA ASP A 3 22.55 -2.84 -23.96
C ASP A 3 23.14 -1.44 -23.79
N TYR A 4 23.74 -1.12 -22.64
CA TYR A 4 24.27 0.22 -22.31
C TYR A 4 25.80 0.25 -22.20
N TYR A 5 26.48 -0.50 -23.07
CA TYR A 5 27.93 -0.46 -23.12
C TYR A 5 28.42 0.92 -23.60
N GLY A 6 29.40 1.50 -22.91
CA GLY A 6 29.95 2.81 -23.29
C GLY A 6 29.33 4.01 -22.56
N ILE A 7 28.53 3.78 -21.52
CA ILE A 7 27.98 4.83 -20.65
C ILE A 7 28.72 4.84 -19.31
N SER A 8 29.07 6.04 -18.84
CA SER A 8 29.55 6.29 -17.48
C SER A 8 28.68 7.37 -16.84
N ARG A 9 28.27 7.16 -15.58
CA ARG A 9 27.35 8.05 -14.88
C ARG A 9 28.11 8.87 -13.84
N THR A 10 28.13 10.19 -14.03
CA THR A 10 28.84 11.15 -13.16
C THR A 10 27.97 11.78 -12.08
N SER A 11 26.66 11.49 -12.11
CA SER A 11 25.68 11.96 -11.12
C SER A 11 25.01 10.79 -10.40
N PHE A 12 24.14 11.09 -9.43
CA PHE A 12 23.40 10.07 -8.70
C PHE A 12 22.46 9.29 -9.61
N ALA A 13 22.25 8.01 -9.27
CA ALA A 13 21.33 7.11 -9.95
C ALA A 13 20.25 6.65 -8.98
N TYR A 14 19.04 6.42 -9.48
CA TYR A 14 17.93 5.91 -8.68
C TYR A 14 18.22 4.55 -8.03
N THR A 15 19.01 3.71 -8.70
CA THR A 15 19.48 2.43 -8.16
C THR A 15 20.37 2.61 -6.93
N THR A 16 21.19 3.67 -6.89
CA THR A 16 22.03 4.00 -5.73
C THR A 16 21.17 4.48 -4.57
N ILE A 17 20.11 5.25 -4.84
CA ILE A 17 19.15 5.67 -3.80
C ILE A 17 18.45 4.44 -3.19
N ALA A 18 18.04 3.47 -4.02
CA ALA A 18 17.46 2.21 -3.55
C ALA A 18 18.42 1.42 -2.65
N ASP A 19 19.69 1.31 -3.05
CA ASP A 19 20.74 0.66 -2.26
C ASP A 19 20.99 1.38 -0.91
N VAL A 20 20.99 2.72 -0.88
CA VAL A 20 21.07 3.49 0.37
C VAL A 20 19.88 3.19 1.29
N MET A 21 18.66 3.09 0.74
CA MET A 21 17.48 2.70 1.51
C MET A 21 17.61 1.27 2.05
N LEU A 22 18.10 0.31 1.26
CA LEU A 22 18.38 -1.05 1.70
C LEU A 22 19.36 -1.08 2.88
N ARG A 23 20.50 -0.38 2.76
CA ARG A 23 21.50 -0.30 3.84
C ARG A 23 20.90 0.27 5.12
N TYR A 24 20.04 1.29 5.01
CA TYR A 24 19.28 1.83 6.15
C TYR A 24 18.37 0.77 6.77
N PHE A 25 17.56 0.09 5.98
CA PHE A 25 16.63 -0.90 6.52
C PHE A 25 17.34 -2.10 7.13
N VAL A 26 18.42 -2.59 6.52
CA VAL A 26 19.26 -3.66 7.07
C VAL A 26 19.88 -3.25 8.40
N THR A 27 20.40 -2.01 8.48
CA THR A 27 21.04 -1.51 9.72
C THR A 27 20.05 -1.43 10.89
N PHE A 28 18.80 -1.06 10.64
CA PHE A 28 17.77 -0.93 11.68
C PHE A 28 16.82 -2.14 11.77
N ASN A 29 17.13 -3.24 11.08
CA ASN A 29 16.33 -4.46 11.05
C ASN A 29 14.85 -4.21 10.66
N TYR A 30 14.63 -3.31 9.71
CA TYR A 30 13.33 -3.09 9.10
C TYR A 30 13.09 -4.12 8.02
N THR A 31 12.04 -4.91 8.14
CA THR A 31 11.70 -6.07 7.26
C THR A 31 10.36 -5.93 6.56
N THR A 32 9.61 -4.84 6.78
CA THR A 32 8.33 -4.60 6.10
C THR A 32 8.14 -3.13 5.67
N PRO A 33 9.07 -2.50 4.92
CA PRO A 33 8.87 -1.14 4.42
C PRO A 33 7.72 -1.07 3.41
N VAL A 34 7.07 0.08 3.36
CA VAL A 34 5.99 0.39 2.41
C VAL A 34 6.35 1.63 1.63
N PHE A 35 6.18 1.57 0.31
CA PHE A 35 6.53 2.66 -0.58
C PHE A 35 5.28 3.34 -1.10
N LEU A 36 5.13 4.63 -0.81
CA LEU A 36 4.12 5.51 -1.39
C LEU A 36 4.77 6.21 -2.60
N LEU A 37 4.38 5.79 -3.80
CA LEU A 37 4.99 6.21 -5.06
C LEU A 37 4.07 7.17 -5.81
N ASP A 38 4.47 8.44 -5.91
CA ASP A 38 3.71 9.44 -6.66
C ASP A 38 3.94 9.29 -8.17
N GLN A 39 2.84 9.26 -8.91
CA GLN A 39 2.80 9.14 -10.38
C GLN A 39 2.57 10.49 -11.07
N SER A 40 2.40 11.59 -10.32
CA SER A 40 2.17 12.92 -10.92
C SER A 40 3.43 13.61 -11.43
N ALA A 41 4.62 13.22 -10.96
CA ALA A 41 5.89 13.83 -11.33
C ALA A 41 6.85 12.79 -11.91
N ASP A 42 7.33 13.03 -13.14
CA ASP A 42 8.17 12.09 -13.90
C ASP A 42 9.39 11.60 -13.09
N PHE A 43 10.04 12.50 -12.35
CA PHE A 43 11.17 12.16 -11.49
C PHE A 43 10.81 11.07 -10.47
N PHE A 44 9.71 11.24 -9.74
CA PHE A 44 9.26 10.31 -8.70
C PHE A 44 8.68 9.03 -9.30
N GLN A 45 8.04 9.11 -10.47
CA GLN A 45 7.58 7.95 -11.21
C GLN A 45 8.76 7.05 -11.62
N GLN A 46 9.77 7.60 -12.28
CA GLN A 46 10.95 6.84 -12.72
C GLN A 46 11.74 6.30 -11.53
N MET A 47 11.90 7.11 -10.48
CA MET A 47 12.52 6.66 -9.24
C MET A 47 11.74 5.49 -8.61
N GLY A 48 10.41 5.56 -8.57
CA GLY A 48 9.56 4.51 -8.03
C GLY A 48 9.72 3.17 -8.77
N ILE A 49 9.69 3.21 -10.10
CA ILE A 49 9.89 2.01 -10.95
C ILE A 49 11.25 1.37 -10.69
N LEU A 50 12.31 2.19 -10.64
CA LEU A 50 13.67 1.68 -10.46
C LEU A 50 13.95 1.21 -9.04
N ILE A 51 13.40 1.89 -8.02
CA ILE A 51 13.45 1.41 -6.64
C ILE A 51 12.74 0.06 -6.55
N GLU A 52 11.51 -0.03 -7.05
CA GLU A 52 10.74 -1.29 -7.01
C GLU A 52 11.48 -2.44 -7.68
N THR A 53 12.08 -2.19 -8.85
CA THR A 53 12.83 -3.21 -9.59
C THR A 53 14.11 -3.60 -8.85
N THR A 54 14.89 -2.61 -8.38
CA THR A 54 16.16 -2.85 -7.68
C THR A 54 15.94 -3.61 -6.37
N LEU A 55 14.91 -3.26 -5.60
CA LEU A 55 14.61 -3.93 -4.34
C LEU A 55 14.16 -5.37 -4.56
N LYS A 56 13.31 -5.63 -5.57
CA LYS A 56 12.89 -6.99 -5.96
C LYS A 56 14.05 -7.86 -6.41
N ASP A 57 15.01 -7.29 -7.16
CA ASP A 57 16.18 -8.03 -7.63
C ASP A 57 17.16 -8.40 -6.49
N ASN A 58 17.10 -7.68 -5.36
CA ASN A 58 17.93 -7.92 -4.17
C ASN A 58 17.16 -8.62 -3.03
N ASP A 59 16.01 -9.25 -3.31
CA ASP A 59 15.17 -9.94 -2.30
C ASP A 59 15.93 -11.07 -1.58
N ASP A 60 16.97 -11.66 -2.20
CA ASP A 60 17.79 -12.72 -1.58
C ASP A 60 18.80 -12.19 -0.53
N GLU A 61 19.23 -10.92 -0.64
CA GLU A 61 20.23 -10.34 0.28
C GLU A 61 19.62 -9.84 1.59
N VAL A 62 18.28 -9.75 1.67
CA VAL A 62 17.60 -9.23 2.85
C VAL A 62 16.40 -10.10 3.21
N PRO A 63 16.21 -10.48 4.49
CA PRO A 63 15.07 -11.28 4.91
C PRO A 63 13.75 -10.46 4.92
N TYR A 64 13.28 -10.07 3.74
CA TYR A 64 12.07 -9.30 3.52
C TYR A 64 10.83 -10.18 3.27
N ARG A 65 9.67 -9.68 3.71
CA ARG A 65 8.40 -9.94 3.01
C ARG A 65 8.34 -8.95 1.83
N PRO A 66 7.72 -9.31 0.69
CA PRO A 66 7.66 -8.42 -0.47
C PRO A 66 7.18 -7.03 -0.06
N SER A 67 8.01 -6.02 -0.35
CA SER A 67 7.69 -4.62 -0.08
C SER A 67 6.37 -4.28 -0.74
N ASN A 68 5.49 -3.56 -0.03
CA ASN A 68 4.22 -3.13 -0.60
C ASN A 68 4.40 -1.76 -1.26
N TYR A 69 3.99 -1.66 -2.52
CA TYR A 69 4.08 -0.45 -3.33
C TYR A 69 2.68 0.10 -3.54
N TYR A 70 2.43 1.30 -3.03
CA TYR A 70 1.19 2.05 -3.24
C TYR A 70 1.45 3.18 -4.22
N GLN A 71 0.97 3.01 -5.44
CA GLN A 71 0.99 4.07 -6.44
C GLN A 71 -0.19 5.01 -6.20
N PHE A 72 0.07 6.31 -6.21
CA PHE A 72 -0.95 7.34 -6.11
C PHE A 72 -0.60 8.54 -6.97
N SER A 73 -1.56 9.43 -7.19
CA SER A 73 -1.36 10.66 -7.96
C SER A 73 -1.59 11.86 -7.05
N SER A 74 -0.52 12.62 -6.74
CA SER A 74 -0.62 13.80 -5.87
C SER A 74 -1.51 14.91 -6.44
N SER A 75 -1.69 14.95 -7.76
CA SER A 75 -2.58 15.90 -8.44
C SER A 75 -4.08 15.65 -8.21
N THR A 76 -4.47 14.41 -7.89
CA THR A 76 -5.89 14.02 -7.79
C THR A 76 -6.29 13.44 -6.44
N ILE A 77 -5.34 12.98 -5.61
CA ILE A 77 -5.62 12.37 -4.32
C ILE A 77 -6.22 13.37 -3.32
N ASP A 78 -7.38 13.02 -2.76
CA ASP A 78 -8.00 13.80 -1.69
C ASP A 78 -7.53 13.33 -0.29
N ARG A 79 -7.92 14.08 0.73
CA ARG A 79 -7.54 13.80 2.13
C ARG A 79 -8.11 12.47 2.64
N GLN A 80 -9.29 12.05 2.18
CA GLN A 80 -9.95 10.82 2.64
C GLN A 80 -9.27 9.58 2.03
N ALA A 81 -8.97 9.63 0.74
CA ALA A 81 -8.21 8.61 0.02
C ALA A 81 -6.80 8.46 0.61
N MET A 82 -6.13 9.58 0.92
CA MET A 82 -4.83 9.56 1.60
C MET A 82 -4.91 8.92 2.99
N ALA A 83 -5.95 9.24 3.77
CA ALA A 83 -6.16 8.61 5.07
C ALA A 83 -6.43 7.10 4.96
N LYS A 84 -7.20 6.67 3.94
CA LYS A 84 -7.46 5.25 3.67
C LYS A 84 -6.18 4.50 3.28
N MET A 85 -5.35 5.11 2.42
CA MET A 85 -4.04 4.58 2.04
C MET A 85 -3.16 4.38 3.28
N LEU A 86 -2.99 5.41 4.11
CA LEU A 86 -2.20 5.32 5.35
C LEU A 86 -2.75 4.31 6.35
N ARG A 87 -4.08 4.21 6.51
CA ARG A 87 -4.68 3.18 7.38
C ARG A 87 -4.35 1.78 6.91
N SER A 88 -4.36 1.54 5.60
CA SER A 88 -4.03 0.21 5.07
C SER A 88 -2.59 -0.20 5.41
N THR A 89 -1.64 0.74 5.45
CA THR A 89 -0.24 0.42 5.80
C THR A 89 -0.08 -0.02 7.25
N THR A 90 -0.98 0.40 8.16
CA THR A 90 -0.91 0.04 9.59
C THR A 90 -1.07 -1.46 9.84
N GLU A 91 -1.64 -2.20 8.90
CA GLU A 91 -1.89 -3.64 9.01
C GLU A 91 -0.63 -4.50 8.83
N PHE A 92 0.48 -3.94 8.35
CA PHE A 92 1.69 -4.72 8.04
C PHE A 92 3.01 -3.93 8.12
N SER A 93 3.00 -2.62 8.36
CA SER A 93 4.23 -1.83 8.42
C SER A 93 4.21 -0.70 9.44
N ARG A 94 5.40 -0.41 9.97
CA ARG A 94 5.73 0.82 10.73
C ARG A 94 6.70 1.74 9.99
N VAL A 95 7.15 1.36 8.79
CA VAL A 95 8.18 2.07 8.03
C VAL A 95 7.60 2.45 6.68
N VAL A 96 7.37 3.75 6.47
CA VAL A 96 6.70 4.28 5.29
C VAL A 96 7.66 5.18 4.53
N VAL A 97 8.02 4.77 3.32
CA VAL A 97 8.83 5.57 2.39
C VAL A 97 7.89 6.37 1.49
N ILE A 98 8.13 7.67 1.37
CA ILE A 98 7.33 8.58 0.55
C ILE A 98 8.20 9.12 -0.58
N CYS A 99 7.90 8.71 -1.80
CA CYS A 99 8.54 9.21 -3.01
C CYS A 99 7.59 10.22 -3.67
N SER A 100 7.64 11.49 -3.22
CA SER A 100 6.86 12.59 -3.78
C SER A 100 7.48 13.95 -3.43
N THR A 101 6.91 15.03 -3.96
CA THR A 101 7.31 16.41 -3.69
C THR A 101 7.06 16.80 -2.23
N SER A 102 7.79 17.80 -1.74
CA SER A 102 7.72 18.33 -0.38
C SER A 102 6.30 18.71 0.05
N ASP A 103 5.50 19.31 -0.84
CA ASP A 103 4.12 19.68 -0.53
C ASP A 103 3.21 18.46 -0.33
N THR A 104 3.40 17.41 -1.12
CA THR A 104 2.67 16.15 -0.96
C THR A 104 3.11 15.43 0.30
N VAL A 105 4.42 15.35 0.57
CA VAL A 105 4.96 14.78 1.82
C VAL A 105 4.39 15.51 3.03
N ARG A 106 4.35 16.85 3.00
CA ARG A 106 3.73 17.66 4.07
C ARG A 106 2.26 17.29 4.28
N LYS A 107 1.47 17.15 3.21
CA LYS A 107 0.06 16.71 3.30
C LYS A 107 -0.06 15.31 3.90
N VAL A 108 0.78 14.36 3.47
CA VAL A 108 0.82 12.99 4.01
C VAL A 108 1.13 13.01 5.51
N MET A 109 2.14 13.78 5.93
CA MET A 109 2.50 13.90 7.34
C MET A 109 1.39 14.50 8.21
N ILE A 110 0.67 15.52 7.71
CA ILE A 110 -0.50 16.08 8.41
C ILE A 110 -1.58 15.00 8.63
N VAL A 111 -1.90 14.22 7.60
CA VAL A 111 -2.89 13.13 7.71
C VAL A 111 -2.39 12.01 8.63
N ALA A 112 -1.11 11.65 8.55
CA ALA A 112 -0.49 10.68 9.46
C ALA A 112 -0.58 11.14 10.92
N GLY A 113 -0.37 12.44 11.20
CA GLY A 113 -0.56 13.02 12.52
C GLY A 113 -2.01 12.90 13.01
N GLN A 114 -3.00 13.17 12.15
CA GLN A 114 -4.42 13.01 12.48
C GLN A 114 -4.82 11.54 12.75
N LEU A 115 -4.08 10.58 12.17
CA LEU A 115 -4.27 9.15 12.42
C LEU A 115 -3.47 8.65 13.63
N GLY A 116 -2.71 9.50 14.32
CA GLY A 116 -1.84 9.12 15.44
C GLY A 116 -0.57 8.37 15.03
N MET A 117 -0.27 8.29 13.73
CA MET A 117 0.92 7.59 13.22
C MET A 117 2.20 8.39 13.46
N ALA A 118 2.11 9.72 13.57
CA ALA A 118 3.27 10.59 13.83
C ALA A 118 3.60 10.76 15.33
N ALA A 119 3.20 9.81 16.18
CA ALA A 119 3.42 9.84 17.63
C ALA A 119 4.64 9.00 18.11
N GLY A 120 5.43 8.46 17.18
CA GLY A 120 6.66 7.71 17.47
C GLY A 120 6.61 6.21 17.21
N ASP A 121 5.45 5.66 16.87
CA ASP A 121 5.32 4.25 16.48
C ASP A 121 5.69 3.97 15.02
N TYR A 122 5.73 5.01 14.17
CA TYR A 122 6.01 4.91 12.74
C TYR A 122 7.17 5.81 12.33
N VAL A 123 8.00 5.34 11.40
CA VAL A 123 9.02 6.13 10.72
C VAL A 123 8.55 6.45 9.31
N PHE A 124 8.60 7.73 8.95
CA PHE A 124 8.42 8.18 7.58
C PHE A 124 9.78 8.57 7.00
N LEU A 125 10.09 8.11 5.79
CA LEU A 125 11.32 8.47 5.08
C LEU A 125 10.96 9.10 3.73
N ALA A 126 11.38 10.33 3.48
CA ALA A 126 11.22 10.99 2.18
C ALA A 126 12.58 11.26 1.53
N VAL A 127 12.58 11.42 0.20
CA VAL A 127 13.79 11.69 -0.59
C VAL A 127 13.90 13.19 -0.86
N ASP A 128 14.91 13.82 -0.24
CA ASP A 128 15.26 15.24 -0.39
C ASP A 128 16.76 15.33 -0.73
N LEU A 129 17.11 15.07 -1.99
CA LEU A 129 18.52 14.87 -2.40
C LEU A 129 19.36 16.13 -2.18
N TYR A 130 18.86 17.28 -2.60
CA TYR A 130 19.48 18.59 -2.43
C TYR A 130 18.39 19.64 -2.59
N GLN A 131 18.65 20.90 -2.25
CA GLN A 131 17.63 21.93 -2.41
C GLN A 131 17.36 22.18 -3.91
N SER A 132 16.12 21.89 -4.34
CA SER A 132 15.72 21.95 -5.74
C SER A 132 14.26 22.35 -5.89
N ASN A 133 13.95 23.09 -6.96
CA ASN A 133 12.58 23.43 -7.33
C ASN A 133 11.78 22.22 -7.84
N VAL A 134 12.43 21.10 -8.18
CA VAL A 134 11.78 19.89 -8.69
C VAL A 134 10.94 19.20 -7.62
N TRP A 135 11.46 19.10 -6.39
CA TRP A 135 10.74 18.52 -5.25
C TRP A 135 10.39 19.54 -4.17
N GLY A 136 10.96 20.75 -4.22
CA GLY A 136 10.68 21.84 -3.30
C GLY A 136 11.31 21.65 -1.92
N GLU A 137 11.08 22.62 -1.05
CA GLU A 137 11.68 22.65 0.29
C GLU A 137 10.85 21.84 1.30
N PHE A 138 11.47 20.83 1.92
CA PHE A 138 10.87 19.99 2.96
C PHE A 138 10.79 20.71 4.32
N THR A 139 9.92 21.70 4.42
CA THR A 139 9.62 22.44 5.67
C THR A 139 8.15 22.31 6.07
N TRP A 140 7.91 22.35 7.39
CA TRP A 140 6.57 22.29 7.97
C TRP A 140 5.82 23.61 7.77
N ARG A 141 6.56 24.71 7.67
CA ARG A 141 6.01 26.07 7.61
C ARG A 141 5.68 26.45 6.17
N ARG A 142 4.41 26.78 5.93
CA ARG A 142 3.91 27.29 4.64
C ARG A 142 3.06 28.55 4.80
N GLY A 143 2.91 29.07 6.02
CA GLY A 143 2.02 30.20 6.31
C GLY A 143 0.54 29.79 6.22
N THR A 144 0.23 28.52 6.44
CA THR A 144 -1.13 27.97 6.32
C THR A 144 -1.70 27.61 7.69
N LYS A 145 -3.03 27.46 7.78
CA LYS A 145 -3.70 26.99 9.00
C LYS A 145 -3.25 25.61 9.48
N ASP A 146 -2.69 24.80 8.58
CA ASP A 146 -2.24 23.44 8.87
C ASP A 146 -0.77 23.40 9.35
N ASP A 147 -0.09 24.55 9.50
CA ASP A 147 1.34 24.62 9.89
C ASP A 147 1.63 23.97 11.25
N GLU A 148 0.78 24.18 12.25
CA GLU A 148 0.96 23.55 13.57
C GLU A 148 0.76 22.04 13.51
N ALA A 149 -0.21 21.57 12.72
CA ALA A 149 -0.42 20.13 12.50
C ALA A 149 0.77 19.50 11.75
N ALA A 150 1.33 20.20 10.77
CA ALA A 150 2.54 19.77 10.09
C ALA A 150 3.72 19.72 11.07
N LYS A 151 3.94 20.80 11.84
CA LYS A 151 5.02 20.89 12.81
C LYS A 151 5.00 19.76 13.84
N ALA A 152 3.81 19.37 14.31
CA ALA A 152 3.64 18.27 15.24
C ALA A 152 3.98 16.89 14.63
N ALA A 153 3.80 16.72 13.31
CA ALA A 153 4.04 15.46 12.61
C ALA A 153 5.49 15.29 12.09
N PHE A 154 6.19 16.40 11.83
CA PHE A 154 7.54 16.39 11.26
C PHE A 154 8.62 15.66 12.08
N PRO A 155 8.54 15.56 13.43
CA PRO A 155 9.46 14.70 14.20
C PRO A 155 9.50 13.23 13.76
N ALA A 156 8.42 12.71 13.14
CA ALA A 156 8.38 11.35 12.60
C ALA A 156 8.94 11.22 11.16
N LEU A 157 9.31 12.35 10.53
CA LEU A 157 9.84 12.41 9.17
C LEU A 157 11.37 12.42 9.18
N LEU A 158 11.96 11.52 8.42
CA LEU A 158 13.36 11.49 8.05
C LEU A 158 13.51 11.88 6.58
N LEU A 159 14.63 12.53 6.26
CA LEU A 159 14.95 12.94 4.89
C LEU A 159 16.25 12.27 4.44
N LEU A 160 16.20 11.54 3.33
CA LEU A 160 17.37 11.01 2.64
C LEU A 160 17.92 12.09 1.71
N SER A 161 19.14 12.54 1.96
CA SER A 161 19.82 13.61 1.22
C SER A 161 21.15 13.15 0.65
N LEU A 162 21.59 13.79 -0.44
CA LEU A 162 22.93 13.65 -0.97
C LEU A 162 23.91 14.38 -0.03
N GLN A 163 25.06 13.77 0.26
CA GLN A 163 26.12 14.47 0.97
C GLN A 163 26.89 15.34 -0.03
N VAL A 164 26.66 16.65 0.03
CA VAL A 164 27.41 17.59 -0.80
C VAL A 164 28.68 17.99 -0.06
N SER A 165 29.82 17.43 -0.47
CA SER A 165 31.14 17.86 0.00
C SER A 165 31.55 19.11 -0.76
N VAL A 166 31.52 20.26 -0.08
CA VAL A 166 31.85 21.55 -0.67
C VAL A 166 33.27 21.94 -0.24
N VAL A 167 34.18 22.10 -1.20
CA VAL A 167 35.52 22.67 -0.97
C VAL A 167 35.47 24.19 -1.14
N ASP A 168 36.38 24.93 -0.53
CA ASP A 168 36.46 26.42 -0.52
C ASP A 168 36.32 27.11 -1.90
N GLN A 169 36.59 26.42 -3.00
CA GLN A 169 36.53 26.98 -4.36
C GLN A 169 35.12 26.98 -4.99
N SER A 170 34.14 26.32 -4.35
CA SER A 170 32.76 26.18 -4.86
C SER A 170 32.03 27.51 -5.06
N GLU A 171 32.22 28.47 -4.14
CA GLU A 171 31.59 29.79 -4.18
C GLU A 171 32.08 30.62 -5.36
N ALA A 172 33.37 30.55 -5.67
CA ALA A 172 33.96 31.23 -6.83
C ALA A 172 33.44 30.61 -8.14
N PHE A 173 33.40 29.27 -8.20
CA PHE A 173 32.81 28.54 -9.31
C PHE A 173 31.34 28.93 -9.54
N TRP A 174 30.53 28.92 -8.49
CA TRP A 174 29.09 29.21 -8.60
C TRP A 174 28.81 30.65 -9.04
N ARG A 175 29.58 31.63 -8.53
CA ARG A 175 29.49 33.03 -9.01
C ARG A 175 29.77 33.17 -10.49
N GLU A 176 30.77 32.47 -11.02
CA GLU A 176 31.07 32.50 -12.45
C GLU A 176 30.00 31.77 -13.27
N VAL A 177 29.43 30.66 -12.77
CA VAL A 177 28.28 30.00 -13.40
C VAL A 177 27.09 30.97 -13.52
N ILE A 178 26.70 31.64 -12.43
CA ILE A 178 25.59 32.61 -12.43
C ILE A 178 25.83 33.72 -13.46
N LYS A 179 27.04 34.28 -13.47
CA LYS A 179 27.43 35.35 -14.38
C LYS A 179 27.42 34.91 -15.85
N LEU A 180 27.96 33.72 -16.15
CA LEU A 180 27.98 33.16 -17.50
C LEU A 180 26.57 32.80 -17.98
N SER A 181 25.73 32.23 -17.12
CA SER A 181 24.32 31.93 -17.42
C SER A 181 23.55 33.18 -17.83
N ARG A 182 23.73 34.29 -17.11
CA ARG A 182 23.11 35.56 -17.45
C ARG A 182 23.65 36.13 -18.77
N ASN A 183 24.97 36.17 -18.92
CA ASN A 183 25.62 36.88 -20.02
C ASN A 183 25.54 36.12 -21.36
N ARG A 184 25.59 34.79 -21.35
CA ARG A 184 25.64 33.97 -22.57
C ARG A 184 24.32 33.31 -22.92
N TYR A 185 23.50 32.97 -21.91
CA TYR A 185 22.29 32.17 -22.09
C TYR A 185 21.01 32.92 -21.73
N ASN A 186 21.11 34.20 -21.34
CA ASN A 186 20.00 35.03 -20.88
C ASN A 186 19.17 34.35 -19.78
N TYR A 187 19.82 33.53 -18.96
CA TYR A 187 19.19 32.81 -17.85
C TYR A 187 19.56 33.47 -16.53
N THR A 188 18.55 33.84 -15.74
CA THR A 188 18.74 34.48 -14.44
C THR A 188 18.25 33.54 -13.36
N PHE A 189 19.18 33.07 -12.52
CA PHE A 189 18.86 32.32 -11.32
C PHE A 189 18.05 33.17 -10.36
N SER A 190 17.05 32.57 -9.72
CA SER A 190 16.30 33.21 -8.63
C SER A 190 17.21 33.50 -7.42
N ALA A 191 16.77 34.37 -6.52
CA ALA A 191 17.54 34.71 -5.32
C ALA A 191 17.86 33.49 -4.44
N VAL A 192 16.98 32.48 -4.44
CA VAL A 192 17.19 31.24 -3.71
C VAL A 192 18.26 30.38 -4.40
N GLU A 193 18.13 30.16 -5.71
CA GLU A 193 19.06 29.35 -6.50
C GLU A 193 20.48 29.95 -6.54
N GLN A 194 20.61 31.28 -6.46
CA GLN A 194 21.92 31.93 -6.41
C GLN A 194 22.75 31.53 -5.18
N ASN A 195 22.11 31.13 -4.08
CA ASN A 195 22.79 30.76 -2.84
C ASN A 195 23.00 29.24 -2.69
N ILE A 196 22.63 28.44 -3.70
CA ILE A 196 22.68 26.98 -3.64
C ILE A 196 23.50 26.47 -4.82
N VAL A 197 24.61 25.81 -4.52
CA VAL A 197 25.39 25.13 -5.56
C VAL A 197 24.65 23.89 -6.02
N ASP A 198 24.15 23.90 -7.26
CA ASP A 198 23.43 22.75 -7.83
C ASP A 198 24.41 21.60 -8.13
N PRO A 199 24.27 20.43 -7.47
CA PRO A 199 25.16 19.29 -7.69
C PRO A 199 25.15 18.80 -9.14
N ILE A 200 24.03 18.92 -9.87
CA ILE A 200 23.95 18.50 -11.27
C ILE A 200 24.87 19.35 -12.15
N VAL A 201 24.86 20.67 -11.94
CA VAL A 201 25.73 21.59 -12.69
C VAL A 201 27.20 21.29 -12.40
N VAL A 202 27.53 21.02 -11.13
CA VAL A 202 28.88 20.61 -10.72
C VAL A 202 29.27 19.28 -11.38
N HIS A 203 28.39 18.27 -11.38
CA HIS A 203 28.66 16.97 -11.99
C HIS A 203 28.88 17.07 -13.51
N PHE A 204 28.18 17.97 -14.21
CA PHE A 204 28.43 18.23 -15.63
C PHE A 204 29.80 18.89 -15.87
N TYR A 205 30.17 19.88 -15.06
CA TYR A 205 31.50 20.48 -15.11
C TYR A 205 32.60 19.41 -14.89
N GLU A 206 32.42 18.57 -13.88
CA GLU A 206 33.34 17.48 -13.54
C GLU A 206 33.38 16.37 -14.59
N THR A 207 32.34 16.21 -15.41
CA THR A 207 32.33 15.25 -16.52
C THR A 207 33.38 15.63 -17.57
N ILE A 208 33.58 16.93 -17.81
CA ILE A 208 34.64 17.41 -18.73
C ILE A 208 36.02 17.16 -18.13
N LEU A 209 36.19 17.38 -16.82
CA LEU A 209 37.43 17.06 -16.13
C LEU A 209 37.74 15.57 -16.18
N LEU A 210 36.75 14.72 -15.89
CA LEU A 210 36.86 13.27 -16.02
C LEU A 210 37.33 12.89 -17.43
N TYR A 211 36.69 13.44 -18.46
CA TYR A 211 37.04 13.14 -19.86
C TYR A 211 38.50 13.47 -20.17
N ALA A 212 38.96 14.67 -19.79
CA ALA A 212 40.34 15.08 -20.00
C ALA A 212 41.33 14.19 -19.22
N GLN A 213 41.05 13.91 -17.95
CA GLN A 213 41.92 13.11 -17.08
C GLN A 213 42.02 11.65 -17.57
N VAL A 214 40.91 11.06 -18.02
CA VAL A 214 40.90 9.70 -18.56
C VAL A 214 41.68 9.64 -19.87
N ILE A 215 41.54 10.62 -20.77
CA ILE A 215 42.34 10.66 -22.00
C ILE A 215 43.83 10.75 -21.68
N THR A 216 44.23 11.65 -20.77
CA THR A 216 45.63 11.78 -20.37
C THR A 216 46.17 10.48 -19.78
N ALA A 217 45.39 9.79 -18.94
CA ALA A 217 45.77 8.50 -18.36
C ALA A 217 45.85 7.37 -19.42
N MET A 218 44.95 7.38 -20.40
CA MET A 218 44.95 6.41 -21.50
C MET A 218 46.15 6.62 -22.43
N ASP A 219 46.44 7.88 -22.79
CA ASP A 219 47.57 8.25 -23.64
C ASP A 219 48.91 7.87 -22.98
N ALA A 220 49.06 8.18 -21.69
CA ALA A 220 50.24 7.78 -20.90
C ALA A 220 50.43 6.26 -20.81
N ALA A 221 49.34 5.49 -20.92
CA ALA A 221 49.35 4.03 -20.92
C ALA A 221 49.36 3.42 -22.34
N GLU A 222 49.58 4.24 -23.39
CA GLU A 222 49.54 3.86 -24.80
C GLU A 222 48.23 3.13 -25.21
N LYS A 223 47.12 3.47 -24.54
CA LYS A 223 45.78 2.92 -24.82
C LYS A 223 45.07 3.78 -25.86
N ASN A 224 44.38 3.11 -26.78
CA ASN A 224 43.53 3.79 -27.76
C ASN A 224 42.29 4.43 -27.10
N TYR A 225 42.36 5.75 -26.84
CA TYR A 225 41.28 6.56 -26.27
C TYR A 225 40.14 6.87 -27.25
N LEU A 226 40.30 6.58 -28.55
CA LEU A 226 39.22 6.70 -29.54
C LEU A 226 38.22 5.53 -29.45
N SER A 227 38.59 4.45 -28.75
CA SER A 227 37.68 3.35 -28.47
C SER A 227 36.82 3.70 -27.26
N GLY A 228 35.54 4.03 -27.50
CA GLY A 228 34.57 4.31 -26.43
C GLY A 228 34.46 3.17 -25.41
N ARG A 229 34.65 1.92 -25.86
CA ARG A 229 34.70 0.76 -24.97
C ARG A 229 35.90 0.79 -24.02
N LYS A 230 37.11 0.96 -24.55
CA LYS A 230 38.31 1.08 -23.72
C LYS A 230 38.28 2.32 -22.82
N PHE A 231 37.63 3.38 -23.29
CA PHE A 231 37.40 4.59 -22.50
C PHE A 231 36.56 4.26 -21.26
N THR A 232 35.38 3.67 -21.42
CA THR A 232 34.54 3.31 -20.27
C THR A 232 35.17 2.25 -19.37
N ASP A 233 35.89 1.29 -19.95
CA ASP A 233 36.64 0.30 -19.15
C ASP A 233 37.73 0.97 -18.30
N THR A 234 38.27 2.10 -18.77
CA THR A 234 39.24 2.90 -18.00
C THR A 234 38.55 3.77 -16.95
N VAL A 235 37.33 4.27 -17.20
CA VAL A 235 36.52 4.99 -16.21
C VAL A 235 36.11 4.06 -15.05
N ALA A 236 35.89 2.78 -15.32
CA ALA A 236 35.59 1.80 -14.27
C ALA A 236 36.75 1.73 -13.25
N ASN A 237 36.45 2.00 -11.98
CA ASN A 237 37.43 2.14 -10.89
C ASN A 237 38.45 3.30 -11.07
N PHE A 238 38.13 4.31 -11.88
CA PHE A 238 38.93 5.53 -11.98
C PHE A 238 38.64 6.48 -10.82
N SER A 239 39.63 7.31 -10.47
CA SER A 239 39.43 8.43 -9.55
C SER A 239 40.27 9.63 -9.96
N PHE A 240 39.77 10.82 -9.67
CA PHE A 240 40.48 12.08 -9.89
C PHE A 240 40.10 13.10 -8.82
N VAL A 241 40.89 14.18 -8.72
CA VAL A 241 40.61 15.28 -7.79
C VAL A 241 39.92 16.41 -8.54
N SER A 242 38.67 16.70 -8.16
CA SER A 242 37.92 17.87 -8.56
C SER A 242 38.29 19.08 -7.70
N PRO A 243 38.47 20.27 -8.30
CA PRO A 243 38.62 21.52 -7.55
C PRO A 243 37.38 21.88 -6.71
N ILE A 244 36.21 21.33 -7.03
CA ILE A 244 34.92 21.70 -6.42
C ILE A 244 34.52 20.73 -5.31
N THR A 245 34.54 19.42 -5.60
CA THR A 245 34.03 18.38 -4.69
C THR A 245 35.12 17.52 -4.06
N GLY A 246 36.40 17.76 -4.40
CA GLY A 246 37.51 16.95 -3.93
C GLY A 246 37.62 15.63 -4.68
N ILE A 247 37.83 14.52 -3.97
CA ILE A 247 38.07 13.22 -4.61
C ILE A 247 36.76 12.69 -5.23
N VAL A 248 36.79 12.47 -6.54
CA VAL A 248 35.71 11.84 -7.30
C VAL A 248 36.16 10.45 -7.73
N ALA A 249 35.40 9.43 -7.35
CA ALA A 249 35.72 8.03 -7.65
C ALA A 249 34.54 7.32 -8.33
N PHE A 250 34.85 6.33 -9.16
CA PHE A 250 33.89 5.52 -9.90
C PHE A 250 33.99 4.06 -9.49
N ASN A 251 32.86 3.35 -9.51
CA ASN A 251 32.82 1.92 -9.26
C ASN A 251 33.17 1.11 -10.52
N LYS A 252 33.14 -0.22 -10.39
CA LYS A 252 33.37 -1.17 -11.50
C LYS A 252 32.40 -1.04 -12.67
N ASN A 253 31.23 -0.42 -12.46
CA ASN A 253 30.21 -0.20 -13.48
C ASN A 253 30.32 1.19 -14.11
N SER A 254 31.39 1.94 -13.83
CA SER A 254 31.56 3.34 -14.26
C SER A 254 30.50 4.30 -13.71
N ASP A 255 29.98 4.01 -12.52
CA ASP A 255 29.09 4.92 -11.79
C ASP A 255 29.86 5.64 -10.70
N ARG A 256 29.62 6.94 -10.56
CA ARG A 256 30.20 7.74 -9.50
C ARG A 256 29.77 7.22 -8.13
N LEU A 257 30.75 7.08 -7.25
CA LEU A 257 30.55 6.84 -5.83
C LEU A 257 30.13 8.16 -5.16
N LEU A 258 28.94 8.17 -4.57
CA LEU A 258 28.36 9.32 -3.89
C LEU A 258 27.94 8.94 -2.48
N ASP A 259 28.28 9.79 -1.52
CA ASP A 259 27.88 9.63 -0.14
C ASP A 259 26.49 10.25 0.08
N TYR A 260 25.70 9.64 0.96
CA TYR A 260 24.38 10.11 1.32
C TYR A 260 24.29 10.35 2.82
N THR A 261 23.31 11.15 3.23
CA THR A 261 23.00 11.39 4.64
C THR A 261 21.52 11.17 4.89
N ILE A 262 21.19 10.83 6.13
CA ILE A 262 19.80 10.85 6.59
C ILE A 262 19.68 11.94 7.66
N ARG A 263 18.70 12.81 7.47
CA ARG A 263 18.42 13.95 8.34
C ARG A 263 17.19 13.68 9.19
N GLN A 264 17.25 14.09 10.46
CA GLN A 264 16.16 13.99 11.43
C GLN A 264 15.73 15.39 11.85
N TYR A 265 14.42 15.57 12.05
CA TYR A 265 13.89 16.84 12.55
C TYR A 265 14.35 17.13 13.98
N ASN A 266 14.93 18.30 14.19
CA ASN A 266 15.29 18.84 15.49
C ASN A 266 14.29 19.93 15.89
N ALA A 267 13.59 19.72 17.01
CA ALA A 267 12.58 20.65 17.52
C ALA A 267 13.17 21.99 17.99
N GLU A 268 14.45 22.02 18.41
CA GLU A 268 15.13 23.22 18.90
C GLU A 268 15.47 24.16 17.74
N SER A 269 16.12 23.63 16.69
CA SER A 269 16.45 24.40 15.47
C SER A 269 15.28 24.52 14.49
N GLN A 270 14.20 23.76 14.71
CA GLN A 270 13.02 23.66 13.85
C GLN A 270 13.35 23.21 12.41
N ALA A 271 14.45 22.48 12.23
CA ALA A 271 14.97 22.05 10.94
C ALA A 271 15.40 20.56 10.97
N HIS A 272 15.51 19.95 9.79
CA HIS A 272 16.07 18.60 9.68
C HIS A 272 17.60 18.66 9.59
N GLU A 273 18.28 18.06 10.57
CA GLU A 273 19.73 18.03 10.72
C GLU A 273 20.28 16.64 10.42
N VAL A 274 21.51 16.57 9.91
CA VAL A 274 22.18 15.31 9.60
C VAL A 274 22.45 14.52 10.88
N ILE A 275 21.99 13.28 10.94
CA ILE A 275 22.25 12.37 12.08
C ILE A 275 22.98 11.09 11.65
N MET A 276 22.95 10.76 10.36
CA MET A 276 23.49 9.52 9.82
C MET A 276 24.19 9.81 8.50
N ALA A 277 25.34 9.17 8.30
CA ALA A 277 26.05 9.11 7.04
C ALA A 277 25.92 7.71 6.44
N VAL A 278 25.75 7.64 5.12
CA VAL A 278 25.77 6.42 4.33
C VAL A 278 26.88 6.58 3.27
N PRO A 279 28.14 6.29 3.65
CA PRO A 279 29.24 6.36 2.70
C PRO A 279 29.07 5.35 1.56
N ALA A 280 29.44 5.73 0.35
CA ALA A 280 29.30 4.89 -0.84
C ALA A 280 29.99 3.53 -0.69
N THR A 281 31.15 3.52 -0.03
CA THR A 281 32.01 2.35 0.20
C THR A 281 31.62 1.50 1.41
N SER A 282 30.74 2.00 2.29
CA SER A 282 30.30 1.29 3.50
C SER A 282 29.09 0.41 3.24
N LYS A 283 29.08 -0.82 3.78
CA LYS A 283 27.90 -1.70 3.70
C LYS A 283 26.74 -1.30 4.63
N GLY A 284 26.96 -0.35 5.54
CA GLY A 284 25.97 0.04 6.53
C GLY A 284 25.93 1.54 6.79
N VAL A 285 24.99 1.95 7.64
CA VAL A 285 24.80 3.34 8.04
C VAL A 285 25.67 3.67 9.25
N THR A 286 26.34 4.83 9.21
CA THR A 286 27.16 5.34 10.31
C THR A 286 26.38 6.41 11.06
N LEU A 287 26.21 6.26 12.38
CA LEU A 287 25.53 7.25 13.20
C LEU A 287 26.49 8.39 13.55
N LEU A 288 26.15 9.63 13.16
CA LEU A 288 26.94 10.84 13.42
C LEU A 288 26.47 11.61 14.67
N GLY A 289 25.22 11.40 15.10
CA GLY A 289 24.63 12.09 16.24
C GLY A 289 23.63 11.24 17.01
N ASN A 290 23.07 11.76 18.10
CA ASN A 290 22.11 11.02 18.91
C ASN A 290 20.71 11.00 18.26
N ILE A 291 20.09 9.82 18.21
CA ILE A 291 18.71 9.66 17.74
C ILE A 291 17.77 10.31 18.76
N ARG A 292 16.97 11.29 18.32
CA ARG A 292 15.95 11.98 19.12
C ARG A 292 14.56 11.49 18.71
N TRP A 293 14.05 10.43 19.34
CA TRP A 293 12.80 9.79 18.89
C TRP A 293 11.72 9.74 19.98
N PHE A 294 10.92 10.80 20.12
CA PHE A 294 9.78 10.85 21.06
C PHE A 294 10.13 10.41 22.50
N GLY A 295 11.31 10.82 22.99
CA GLY A 295 11.84 10.44 24.31
C GLY A 295 12.64 9.12 24.33
N ALA A 296 12.64 8.36 23.23
CA ALA A 296 13.48 7.19 23.04
C ALA A 296 14.83 7.54 22.40
N LYS A 297 15.83 6.69 22.67
CA LYS A 297 17.19 6.76 22.11
C LYS A 297 17.37 5.94 20.82
N ALA A 298 16.29 5.38 20.31
CA ALA A 298 16.28 4.52 19.12
C ALA A 298 14.99 4.74 18.33
N PHE A 299 15.05 4.47 17.03
CA PHE A 299 13.87 4.41 16.17
C PHE A 299 12.94 3.25 16.59
N PRO A 300 11.65 3.27 16.23
CA PRO A 300 10.72 2.24 16.65
C PRO A 300 11.06 0.92 15.96
N ALA A 301 10.72 -0.19 16.61
CA ALA A 301 10.91 -1.52 16.04
C ALA A 301 10.03 -1.73 14.79
N ASN A 302 10.45 -2.63 13.91
CA ASN A 302 9.75 -2.94 12.65
C ASN A 302 8.28 -3.32 12.84
N ALA A 303 7.97 -4.09 13.90
CA ALA A 303 6.62 -4.54 14.22
C ALA A 303 6.22 -4.06 15.62
N PRO A 304 4.90 -3.84 15.86
CA PRO A 304 4.40 -3.60 17.20
C PRO A 304 4.71 -4.80 18.11
N PHE A 305 4.78 -4.57 19.41
CA PHE A 305 5.05 -5.64 20.40
C PHE A 305 4.12 -6.85 20.23
N CYS A 306 2.83 -6.62 19.96
CA CYS A 306 1.86 -7.70 19.76
C CYS A 306 1.87 -8.32 18.35
N GLY A 307 2.68 -7.81 17.43
CA GLY A 307 2.60 -8.12 16.00
C GLY A 307 1.39 -7.46 15.35
N PHE A 308 1.42 -7.31 14.02
CA PHE A 308 0.37 -6.57 13.30
C PHE A 308 -1.03 -7.21 13.39
N LYS A 309 -1.08 -8.54 13.51
CA LYS A 309 -2.33 -9.32 13.66
C LYS A 309 -2.49 -9.94 15.05
N ASN A 310 -1.90 -9.35 16.09
CA ASN A 310 -1.86 -9.92 17.44
C ASN A 310 -1.28 -11.35 17.48
N GLU A 311 -0.25 -11.57 16.66
CA GLU A 311 0.39 -12.87 16.48
C GLU A 311 1.20 -13.28 17.72
N ASN A 312 1.71 -12.30 18.48
CA ASN A 312 2.50 -12.53 19.68
C ASN A 312 1.66 -13.25 20.76
N PRO A 313 2.05 -14.46 21.20
CA PRO A 313 1.35 -15.21 22.23
C PRO A 313 1.15 -14.46 23.55
N ALA A 314 2.06 -13.53 23.89
CA ALA A 314 1.97 -12.73 25.11
C ALA A 314 0.79 -11.75 25.12
N CYS A 315 0.32 -11.35 23.93
CA CYS A 315 -0.81 -10.43 23.78
C CYS A 315 -2.14 -11.13 23.51
N ARG A 316 -2.13 -12.45 23.30
CA ARG A 316 -3.40 -13.18 23.13
C ARG A 316 -4.16 -13.10 24.45
N PRO A 317 -5.46 -12.75 24.43
CA PRO A 317 -6.27 -12.86 25.64
C PRO A 317 -6.11 -14.28 26.13
N GLN A 318 -5.66 -14.44 27.37
CA GLN A 318 -5.61 -15.77 27.98
C GLN A 318 -7.02 -16.35 27.81
N PRO A 319 -7.19 -17.48 27.10
CA PRO A 319 -8.51 -18.07 27.01
C PRO A 319 -8.96 -18.26 28.45
N LEU A 320 -10.18 -17.79 28.78
CA LEU A 320 -10.82 -18.12 30.04
C LEU A 320 -10.55 -19.60 30.27
N ARG A 321 -9.73 -19.93 31.27
CA ARG A 321 -9.39 -21.31 31.62
C ARG A 321 -10.63 -21.89 32.28
N LEU A 322 -11.64 -22.14 31.46
CA LEU A 322 -12.80 -22.89 31.85
C LEU A 322 -12.28 -24.29 32.13
N THR A 323 -12.34 -24.70 33.40
CA THR A 323 -11.98 -26.07 33.77
C THR A 323 -12.88 -27.02 32.99
N SER A 324 -12.42 -28.24 32.70
CA SER A 324 -13.18 -29.22 31.90
C SER A 324 -14.63 -29.40 32.38
N TRP A 325 -14.88 -29.21 33.68
CA TRP A 325 -16.20 -29.21 34.30
C TRP A 325 -17.12 -28.05 33.85
N GLN A 326 -16.59 -26.84 33.67
CA GLN A 326 -17.38 -25.67 33.26
C GLN A 326 -17.86 -25.79 31.80
N MET A 327 -17.05 -26.39 30.92
CA MET A 327 -17.45 -26.71 29.55
C MET A 327 -18.52 -27.82 29.51
N ALA A 328 -18.36 -28.85 30.35
CA ALA A 328 -19.36 -29.91 30.47
C ALA A 328 -20.69 -29.37 31.01
N ALA A 329 -20.66 -28.51 32.03
CA ALA A 329 -21.86 -27.90 32.61
C ALA A 329 -22.61 -27.01 31.59
N ALA A 330 -21.90 -26.23 30.76
CA ALA A 330 -22.51 -25.39 29.75
C ALA A 330 -23.29 -26.16 28.67
N VAL A 331 -22.91 -27.42 28.40
CA VAL A 331 -23.60 -28.30 27.43
C VAL A 331 -24.67 -29.15 28.11
N ILE A 332 -24.38 -29.71 29.29
CA ILE A 332 -25.28 -30.65 29.96
C ILE A 332 -26.51 -29.95 30.54
N ILE A 333 -26.35 -28.77 31.15
CA ILE A 333 -27.46 -28.03 31.78
C ILE A 333 -28.59 -27.71 30.78
N PRO A 334 -28.34 -27.11 29.59
CA PRO A 334 -29.42 -26.83 28.64
C PRO A 334 -30.07 -28.09 28.06
N ILE A 335 -29.31 -29.19 27.89
CA ILE A 335 -29.86 -30.48 27.45
C ILE A 335 -30.81 -31.04 28.51
N VAL A 336 -30.42 -31.03 29.79
CA VAL A 336 -31.28 -31.47 30.90
C VAL A 336 -32.52 -30.59 31.02
N VAL A 337 -32.40 -29.27 30.85
CA VAL A 337 -33.56 -28.36 30.84
C VAL A 337 -34.49 -28.64 29.67
N ALA A 338 -33.96 -28.91 28.47
CA ALA A 338 -34.77 -29.25 27.30
C ALA A 338 -35.50 -30.59 27.47
N ILE A 339 -34.83 -31.61 28.04
CA ILE A 339 -35.43 -32.91 28.34
C ILE A 339 -36.53 -32.77 29.41
N THR A 340 -36.27 -32.01 30.48
CA THR A 340 -37.28 -31.80 31.54
C THR A 340 -38.49 -31.02 31.02
N LEU A 341 -38.29 -29.98 30.20
CA LEU A 341 -39.39 -29.31 29.51
C LEU A 341 -40.18 -30.26 28.61
N ALA A 342 -39.50 -31.10 27.83
CA ALA A 342 -40.16 -32.06 26.94
C ALA A 342 -40.98 -33.10 27.72
N VAL A 343 -40.45 -33.63 28.83
CA VAL A 343 -41.16 -34.60 29.68
C VAL A 343 -42.37 -33.98 30.36
N PHE A 344 -42.28 -32.73 30.85
CA PHE A 344 -43.40 -32.06 31.52
C PHE A 344 -44.46 -31.52 30.55
N LEU A 345 -44.04 -31.01 29.38
CA LEU A 345 -44.96 -30.41 28.42
C LEU A 345 -45.64 -31.45 27.52
N ARG A 346 -45.00 -32.59 27.22
CA ARG A 346 -45.60 -33.66 26.39
C ARG A 346 -46.96 -34.18 26.90
N PRO A 347 -47.14 -34.55 28.18
CA PRO A 347 -48.44 -35.04 28.65
C PRO A 347 -49.50 -33.93 28.73
N ARG A 348 -49.11 -32.68 28.98
CA ARG A 348 -50.03 -31.52 28.92
C ARG A 348 -50.48 -31.25 27.49
N LEU A 349 -49.56 -31.25 26.54
CA LEU A 349 -49.85 -31.05 25.11
C LEU A 349 -50.67 -32.22 24.54
N LYS A 350 -50.36 -33.47 24.93
CA LYS A 350 -51.18 -34.64 24.57
C LYS A 350 -52.60 -34.56 25.14
N ARG A 351 -52.79 -34.14 26.39
CA ARG A 351 -54.14 -33.94 26.94
C ARG A 351 -54.92 -32.85 26.20
N LEU A 352 -54.26 -31.76 25.82
CA LEU A 352 -54.90 -30.66 25.07
C LEU A 352 -55.24 -31.03 23.63
N LEU A 353 -54.44 -31.86 22.95
CA LEU A 353 -54.66 -32.26 21.55
C LEU A 353 -55.57 -33.49 21.40
N TYR A 354 -55.55 -34.43 22.34
CA TYR A 354 -56.28 -35.71 22.24
C TYR A 354 -57.43 -35.87 23.25
N GLY A 355 -57.63 -34.90 24.15
CA GLY A 355 -58.71 -34.93 25.14
C GLY A 355 -60.10 -35.01 24.53
N ASP A 356 -60.31 -34.38 23.37
CA ASP A 356 -61.62 -34.32 22.71
C ASP A 356 -61.85 -35.43 21.66
N LEU A 357 -60.80 -36.16 21.26
CA LEU A 357 -60.91 -37.18 20.19
C LEU A 357 -61.46 -38.54 20.65
N HIS A 358 -61.49 -38.83 21.96
CA HIS A 358 -62.00 -40.10 22.48
C HIS A 358 -63.50 -40.08 22.84
N ASN A 359 -64.18 -38.94 22.72
CA ASN A 359 -65.60 -38.82 23.12
C ASN A 359 -66.62 -39.22 22.05
N PHE A 360 -66.18 -39.58 20.83
CA PHE A 360 -67.08 -39.87 19.71
C PHE A 360 -66.91 -41.27 19.11
N TRP A 361 -66.21 -42.18 19.78
CA TRP A 361 -65.96 -43.56 19.29
C TRP A 361 -67.22 -44.43 19.14
N TRP A 362 -68.38 -43.95 19.62
CA TRP A 362 -69.69 -44.57 19.54
C TRP A 362 -70.64 -43.90 18.52
N ARG A 363 -70.19 -42.87 17.78
CA ARG A 363 -70.99 -42.22 16.74
C ARG A 363 -70.85 -42.96 15.41
N ILE A 364 -71.94 -43.59 14.98
CA ILE A 364 -72.07 -44.20 13.65
C ILE A 364 -72.50 -43.09 12.67
N TYR A 365 -71.81 -42.95 11.54
CA TYR A 365 -72.19 -41.99 10.50
C TYR A 365 -73.41 -42.51 9.73
N GLU A 366 -74.39 -41.64 9.49
CA GLU A 366 -75.69 -41.99 8.88
C GLU A 366 -75.54 -42.59 7.47
N ASN A 367 -74.41 -42.32 6.80
CA ASN A 367 -74.07 -42.88 5.48
C ASN A 367 -73.60 -44.35 5.53
N ASP A 368 -73.31 -44.90 6.72
CA ASP A 368 -72.89 -46.29 6.92
C ASP A 368 -74.08 -47.20 7.31
N VAL A 369 -75.31 -46.68 7.35
CA VAL A 369 -76.54 -47.44 7.64
C VAL A 369 -77.27 -47.76 6.33
N THR A 370 -77.08 -48.96 5.81
CA THR A 370 -77.87 -49.46 4.66
C THR A 370 -79.19 -50.06 5.13
N VAL A 371 -80.27 -49.28 5.05
CA VAL A 371 -81.63 -49.76 5.31
C VAL A 371 -82.10 -50.57 4.10
N ILE A 372 -82.12 -51.90 4.23
CA ILE A 372 -82.72 -52.78 3.22
C ILE A 372 -84.23 -52.82 3.48
N LEU A 373 -85.01 -52.03 2.75
CA LEU A 373 -86.46 -52.21 2.66
C LEU A 373 -86.88 -52.47 1.21
N GLY A 374 -87.40 -53.67 0.99
CA GLY A 374 -88.04 -54.06 -0.25
C GLY A 374 -89.35 -53.31 -0.48
N GLY A 375 -89.61 -53.00 -1.74
CA GLY A 375 -90.95 -52.65 -2.23
C GLY A 375 -91.21 -51.14 -2.39
N LEU A 376 -91.36 -50.77 -3.66
CA LEU A 376 -92.20 -49.67 -4.17
C LEU A 376 -91.71 -48.21 -4.01
N ARG A 377 -91.22 -47.72 -5.16
CA ARG A 377 -91.69 -46.54 -5.92
C ARG A 377 -91.52 -45.12 -5.36
N ALA A 378 -91.06 -44.31 -6.32
CA ALA A 378 -91.45 -42.93 -6.60
C ALA A 378 -90.67 -41.82 -5.88
N ALA A 379 -89.64 -41.37 -6.61
CA ALA A 379 -89.35 -39.98 -6.94
C ALA A 379 -90.25 -38.89 -6.35
N THR A 380 -89.61 -37.93 -5.66
CA THR A 380 -89.76 -36.46 -5.71
C THR A 380 -89.08 -35.93 -4.43
N SER A 381 -88.40 -34.79 -4.37
CA SER A 381 -88.53 -33.56 -5.12
C SER A 381 -87.21 -32.77 -5.07
N LYS A 382 -87.02 -31.97 -6.11
CA LYS A 382 -86.02 -30.93 -6.22
C LYS A 382 -86.33 -29.77 -5.25
N SER A 383 -85.26 -29.10 -4.83
CA SER A 383 -85.12 -27.64 -4.75
C SER A 383 -85.91 -26.87 -3.68
N LEU A 384 -85.17 -26.18 -2.79
CA LEU A 384 -85.26 -24.72 -2.74
C LEU A 384 -83.95 -24.12 -2.21
N LYS A 385 -83.23 -23.46 -3.13
CA LYS A 385 -82.18 -22.48 -2.87
C LYS A 385 -82.82 -21.19 -2.31
N SER A 386 -81.94 -20.29 -1.87
CA SER A 386 -82.13 -18.84 -1.70
C SER A 386 -82.71 -18.41 -0.34
N THR A 387 -82.32 -17.33 0.34
CA THR A 387 -81.22 -16.33 0.25
C THR A 387 -81.41 -15.47 1.51
N LEU A 388 -80.34 -15.00 2.17
CA LEU A 388 -80.35 -13.68 2.81
C LEU A 388 -79.00 -13.01 2.52
N ASN A 389 -79.03 -12.18 1.49
CA ASN A 389 -78.04 -11.17 1.16
C ASN A 389 -78.40 -9.88 1.92
N GLY A 390 -77.39 -9.22 2.48
CA GLY A 390 -77.10 -7.80 2.23
C GLY A 390 -75.60 -7.73 1.99
N SER A 391 -75.11 -7.55 0.75
CA SER A 391 -74.98 -6.28 0.02
C SER A 391 -74.22 -5.25 0.87
N ILE A 392 -72.95 -4.93 0.56
CA ILE A 392 -72.52 -3.99 -0.50
C ILE A 392 -71.23 -4.58 -1.15
N HIS A 393 -71.24 -5.09 -2.39
CA HIS A 393 -71.06 -4.38 -3.68
C HIS A 393 -69.91 -3.37 -3.65
N THR A 394 -68.84 -3.42 -4.44
CA THR A 394 -68.64 -3.64 -5.89
C THR A 394 -67.14 -3.39 -6.10
N VAL A 395 -66.37 -3.88 -7.09
CA VAL A 395 -66.57 -4.47 -8.42
C VAL A 395 -65.18 -5.07 -8.75
N ASN A 396 -65.09 -6.36 -9.11
CA ASN A 396 -65.05 -6.86 -10.49
C ASN A 396 -63.79 -6.37 -11.26
N ARG A 397 -63.00 -7.18 -11.98
CA ARG A 397 -63.29 -8.47 -12.61
C ARG A 397 -62.05 -8.96 -13.38
N LEU A 398 -61.71 -10.26 -13.22
CA LEU A 398 -61.16 -11.24 -14.20
C LEU A 398 -59.85 -10.89 -14.95
N GLN A 399 -58.99 -11.80 -15.39
CA GLN A 399 -58.80 -13.26 -15.46
C GLN A 399 -57.37 -13.40 -16.05
N SER A 400 -56.59 -14.48 -16.00
CA SER A 400 -56.75 -15.88 -15.63
C SER A 400 -55.36 -16.53 -15.65
N SER A 401 -55.16 -17.51 -14.76
CA SER A 401 -54.49 -18.81 -14.98
C SER A 401 -52.98 -18.81 -15.34
N ALA A 402 -52.11 -19.66 -14.80
CA ALA A 402 -52.31 -21.00 -14.26
C ALA A 402 -51.18 -21.40 -13.29
N ASP A 403 -51.56 -22.29 -12.37
CA ASP A 403 -50.81 -23.42 -11.83
C ASP A 403 -49.47 -23.29 -11.04
N ARG A 404 -49.61 -23.70 -9.77
CA ARG A 404 -48.77 -24.67 -9.01
C ARG A 404 -47.48 -24.22 -8.30
N PRO A 405 -47.10 -24.96 -7.23
CA PRO A 405 -46.47 -24.40 -6.03
C PRO A 405 -44.97 -24.72 -5.90
N HIS A 406 -44.28 -24.02 -5.01
CA HIS A 406 -42.98 -24.45 -4.51
C HIS A 406 -42.88 -24.33 -2.98
N ASN A 407 -42.65 -25.47 -2.34
CA ASN A 407 -41.99 -25.57 -1.05
C ASN A 407 -40.54 -26.06 -1.29
N TYR A 408 -39.62 -25.28 -0.74
CA TYR A 408 -38.33 -25.58 -0.12
C TYR A 408 -37.52 -26.86 -0.37
N SER A 409 -36.20 -26.58 -0.49
CA SER A 409 -35.01 -27.37 -0.08
C SER A 409 -34.68 -28.59 -0.96
N THR A 410 -33.43 -28.88 -1.31
CA THR A 410 -32.24 -29.06 -0.45
C THR A 410 -30.92 -28.98 -1.26
N PHE A 411 -29.82 -28.80 -0.52
CA PHE A 411 -28.44 -29.16 -0.88
C PHE A 411 -28.32 -30.58 -1.48
N ASP A 412 -27.43 -30.80 -2.45
CA ASP A 412 -26.21 -31.60 -2.24
C ASP A 412 -25.21 -31.56 -3.41
N ALA A 413 -23.97 -31.92 -3.09
CA ALA A 413 -22.76 -31.90 -3.92
C ALA A 413 -22.69 -33.00 -5.01
N GLY A 414 -21.81 -32.81 -6.01
CA GLY A 414 -21.41 -33.90 -6.90
C GLY A 414 -20.76 -33.47 -8.22
N SER A 415 -19.44 -33.57 -8.27
CA SER A 415 -18.53 -33.49 -9.42
C SER A 415 -18.90 -34.35 -10.64
N ILE A 416 -18.51 -33.91 -11.86
CA ILE A 416 -17.68 -34.64 -12.88
C ILE A 416 -17.91 -34.10 -14.31
N PHE A 417 -16.79 -33.74 -14.96
CA PHE A 417 -16.45 -33.71 -16.40
C PHE A 417 -17.50 -33.32 -17.47
N SER A 418 -17.14 -32.34 -18.32
CA SER A 418 -16.75 -32.64 -19.72
C SER A 418 -16.36 -31.38 -20.51
N VAL A 419 -15.31 -31.58 -21.32
CA VAL A 419 -14.80 -30.74 -22.39
C VAL A 419 -15.77 -30.78 -23.57
N SER A 420 -16.04 -29.65 -24.24
CA SER A 420 -16.17 -29.61 -25.71
C SER A 420 -16.27 -28.18 -26.26
N SER A 421 -15.47 -27.99 -27.30
CA SER A 421 -15.32 -26.86 -28.20
C SER A 421 -16.53 -26.53 -29.09
N SER A 422 -16.73 -25.25 -29.38
CA SER A 422 -17.08 -24.73 -30.72
C SER A 422 -16.86 -23.20 -30.68
N GLY A 423 -16.20 -22.50 -31.61
CA GLY A 423 -15.90 -22.78 -32.99
C GLY A 423 -16.83 -21.98 -33.91
N LYS A 424 -16.49 -20.72 -34.24
CA LYS A 424 -16.71 -19.99 -35.52
C LYS A 424 -16.45 -18.47 -35.32
N THR A 425 -15.34 -17.91 -35.81
CA THR A 425 -15.00 -17.46 -37.18
C THR A 425 -15.49 -16.04 -37.53
N ILE A 426 -14.56 -15.09 -37.42
CA ILE A 426 -14.09 -14.08 -38.39
C ILE A 426 -15.14 -13.37 -39.29
N GLN A 427 -15.18 -12.04 -39.21
CA GLN A 427 -15.23 -11.17 -40.40
C GLN A 427 -14.33 -9.93 -40.25
N SER A 428 -13.38 -9.81 -41.18
CA SER A 428 -12.50 -8.67 -41.40
C SER A 428 -13.10 -7.68 -42.40
N LYS A 429 -13.31 -6.46 -41.89
CA LYS A 429 -13.65 -5.16 -42.50
C LYS A 429 -12.62 -4.39 -43.34
N THR A 430 -11.92 -4.92 -44.34
CA THR A 430 -11.04 -4.07 -45.19
C THR A 430 -11.86 -3.11 -46.07
N LYS A 431 -11.56 -1.80 -46.04
CA LYS A 431 -11.93 -0.84 -47.10
C LYS A 431 -10.72 0.01 -47.47
N LYS A 432 -10.32 -0.07 -48.74
CA LYS A 432 -9.30 0.74 -49.42
C LYS A 432 -9.93 1.98 -50.07
N ALA A 433 -9.17 3.08 -49.96
CA ALA A 433 -8.82 4.10 -50.97
C ALA A 433 -9.91 4.95 -51.68
N LYS A 434 -9.67 6.28 -51.68
CA LYS A 434 -9.54 7.07 -52.91
C LYS A 434 -8.85 8.43 -52.67
N GLN A 435 -7.88 8.70 -53.57
CA GLN A 435 -7.19 9.94 -53.96
C GLN A 435 -6.29 10.66 -52.95
#